data_AF-A0A7W1RAU9-F1
#
_entry.id   AF-A0A7W1RAU9-F1
#
_cell.length_a   1.000
_cell.length_b   1.000
_cell.length_c   1.000
_cell.angle_alpha   90.00
_cell.angle_beta   90.00
_cell.angle_gamma   90.00
#
_symmetry.space_group_name_H-M   'P 1'
#
loop_
_entity.id
_entity.type
_entity.pdbx_description
1 polymer ?
#
loop_
_entity_poly.entity_id
_entity_poly.type
_entity_poly.pdbx_seq_one_letter_code
_entity_poly.pdbx_strand_id
1 'polypeptide(L)'
;MPASSSDTIARHRNTEREPARHRRSGGCRRVSDPAGGAPQALALYTDSSGHDREIVARTGSLGSVLVIDRDLATSADRRLLAHLAADEPPENAALICRDYLQSDPPDPARCRALTEQDARIDPLAPLGCDAAQITALASASMPRDREGHAYALRLVAGRVAIPELRWGCETADGAPAMRTLSLREVVGNLEHYEPACSLTEGMLALHKGDGEISTSVLEAELVRVRESPIVLNRRLREAVLAHVANERRSMSEIARLCGRVKRDRKGNESGETSWLARRVGLLAEGGRGAPTPWVHSDVLALIARRGLGLTPREVEVA
;
A
#
# COMPACT_ATOMS: atom_id res chain seq x y z
N MET A 1 -47.04 -29.96 -43.38
CA MET A 1 -46.50 -30.44 -44.67
C MET A 1 -44.98 -30.36 -44.59
N PRO A 2 -44.29 -31.45 -44.98
CA PRO A 2 -42.98 -31.92 -44.48
C PRO A 2 -41.87 -31.49 -45.48
N ALA A 3 -40.59 -31.89 -45.47
CA ALA A 3 -39.78 -32.99 -44.92
C ALA A 3 -38.31 -32.46 -44.89
N SER A 4 -37.44 -32.77 -43.92
CA SER A 4 -36.73 -34.05 -43.68
C SER A 4 -35.95 -34.64 -44.87
N SER A 5 -34.74 -35.09 -44.51
CA SER A 5 -33.90 -36.16 -45.09
C SER A 5 -32.57 -35.65 -45.67
N SER A 6 -31.41 -35.86 -45.06
CA SER A 6 -30.73 -37.12 -44.69
C SER A 6 -30.43 -38.00 -45.92
N ASP A 7 -29.14 -38.12 -46.27
CA ASP A 7 -28.46 -39.38 -46.64
C ASP A 7 -26.94 -39.14 -46.62
N THR A 8 -26.06 -39.83 -45.89
CA THR A 8 -25.87 -41.27 -45.55
C THR A 8 -25.00 -42.02 -46.57
N ILE A 9 -23.71 -42.15 -46.22
CA ILE A 9 -22.82 -43.35 -46.29
C ILE A 9 -22.37 -43.91 -47.67
N ALA A 10 -21.05 -44.00 -47.86
CA ALA A 10 -20.28 -45.25 -48.12
C ALA A 10 -18.78 -44.91 -48.28
N ARG A 11 -17.88 -45.24 -47.33
CA ARG A 11 -17.16 -46.52 -47.15
C ARG A 11 -16.47 -47.05 -48.43
N HIS A 12 -15.14 -46.90 -48.46
CA HIS A 12 -14.25 -47.93 -49.01
C HIS A 12 -13.02 -48.10 -48.12
N ARG A 13 -12.77 -49.35 -47.73
CA ARG A 13 -11.58 -49.89 -47.05
C ARG A 13 -10.56 -50.35 -48.10
N ASN A 14 -9.26 -50.18 -47.82
CA ASN A 14 -8.23 -51.23 -47.62
C ASN A 14 -6.84 -50.60 -47.83
N THR A 15 -6.05 -50.44 -46.75
CA THR A 15 -4.92 -51.31 -46.34
C THR A 15 -3.77 -51.35 -47.36
N GLU A 16 -2.62 -50.77 -46.99
CA GLU A 16 -1.36 -51.52 -46.86
C GLU A 16 -0.21 -50.67 -46.26
N ARG A 17 0.45 -51.27 -45.25
CA ARG A 17 1.89 -51.23 -44.90
C ARG A 17 2.55 -49.95 -44.34
N GLU A 18 2.72 -50.00 -43.01
CA GLU A 18 3.86 -49.50 -42.20
C GLU A 18 5.25 -49.93 -42.72
N PRO A 19 6.41 -49.44 -42.18
CA PRO A 19 6.63 -48.45 -41.08
C PRO A 19 7.75 -47.41 -41.34
N ALA A 20 7.77 -46.31 -40.57
CA ALA A 20 9.00 -45.76 -39.98
C ALA A 20 8.74 -44.57 -39.03
N ARG A 21 8.84 -44.88 -37.74
CA ARG A 21 9.24 -44.06 -36.58
C ARG A 21 9.69 -42.61 -36.87
N HIS A 22 8.93 -41.64 -36.36
CA HIS A 22 9.51 -40.52 -35.63
C HIS A 22 8.68 -40.22 -34.37
N ARG A 23 9.29 -40.52 -33.22
CA ARG A 23 8.87 -40.08 -31.89
C ARG A 23 9.18 -38.59 -31.74
N ARG A 24 8.22 -37.82 -31.25
CA ARG A 24 8.35 -36.67 -30.33
C ARG A 24 6.91 -36.27 -29.94
N SER A 25 6.45 -36.74 -28.77
CA SER A 25 6.52 -36.03 -27.47
C SER A 25 5.56 -34.83 -27.45
N GLY A 26 4.63 -34.67 -26.54
CA GLY A 26 4.22 -35.45 -25.37
C GLY A 26 3.01 -34.68 -24.85
N GLY A 27 1.87 -35.37 -24.75
CA GLY A 27 0.59 -34.76 -24.45
C GLY A 27 0.57 -34.08 -23.08
N CYS A 28 -0.02 -32.89 -23.04
CA CYS A 28 -0.34 -32.16 -21.83
C CYS A 28 -1.37 -32.99 -21.03
N ARG A 29 -0.90 -33.74 -20.02
CA ARG A 29 -1.77 -34.45 -19.07
C ARG A 29 -2.07 -33.49 -17.91
N ARG A 30 -3.28 -32.96 -17.87
CA ARG A 30 -3.82 -32.30 -16.66
C ARG A 30 -3.95 -33.35 -15.56
N VAL A 31 -3.24 -33.13 -14.45
CA VAL A 31 -3.42 -33.88 -13.22
C VAL A 31 -4.11 -32.95 -12.22
N SER A 32 -5.26 -33.41 -11.71
CA SER A 32 -6.12 -32.73 -10.75
C SER A 32 -5.49 -32.62 -9.36
N ASP A 33 -5.90 -31.59 -8.62
CA ASP A 33 -5.43 -31.21 -7.28
C ASP A 33 -5.38 -32.34 -6.23
N PRO A 34 -4.33 -32.36 -5.38
CA PRO A 34 -4.44 -32.79 -4.00
C PRO A 34 -4.31 -31.59 -3.06
N ALA A 35 -5.31 -31.44 -2.20
CA ALA A 35 -5.25 -30.58 -1.02
C ALA A 35 -4.09 -31.05 -0.11
N GLY A 36 -3.03 -30.24 -0.04
CA GLY A 36 -1.96 -30.41 0.94
C GLY A 36 -0.56 -30.17 0.38
N GLY A 37 -0.10 -28.92 0.39
CA GLY A 37 1.29 -28.45 0.54
C GLY A 37 2.42 -29.02 -0.35
N ALA A 38 2.14 -29.97 -1.24
CA ALA A 38 3.14 -30.63 -2.07
C ALA A 38 3.47 -29.77 -3.29
N PRO A 39 4.75 -29.66 -3.70
CA PRO A 39 5.11 -28.94 -4.92
C PRO A 39 4.45 -29.58 -6.14
N GLN A 40 3.76 -28.79 -6.94
CA GLN A 40 3.19 -29.22 -8.21
C GLN A 40 4.21 -29.02 -9.33
N ALA A 41 4.64 -30.11 -9.97
CA ALA A 41 5.55 -30.03 -11.11
C ALA A 41 4.86 -29.40 -12.33
N LEU A 42 5.47 -28.36 -12.89
CA LEU A 42 4.99 -27.61 -14.06
C LEU A 42 5.70 -28.03 -15.35
N ALA A 43 7.03 -28.23 -15.30
CA ALA A 43 7.82 -28.64 -16.47
C ALA A 43 9.15 -29.30 -16.09
N LEU A 44 9.74 -30.01 -17.06
CA LEU A 44 11.07 -30.61 -17.02
C LEU A 44 11.86 -30.15 -18.25
N TYR A 45 13.14 -29.83 -18.07
CA TYR A 45 14.04 -29.45 -19.17
C TYR A 45 15.49 -29.77 -18.82
N THR A 46 16.38 -29.73 -19.82
CA THR A 46 17.82 -29.87 -19.63
C THR A 46 18.47 -28.50 -19.82
N ASP A 47 19.30 -28.07 -18.87
CA ASP A 47 19.98 -26.77 -18.95
C ASP A 47 21.16 -26.77 -19.94
N SER A 48 21.76 -25.61 -20.17
CA SER A 48 22.92 -25.46 -21.06
C SER A 48 24.17 -26.24 -20.61
N SER A 49 24.22 -26.64 -19.35
CA SER A 49 25.29 -27.42 -18.75
C SER A 49 25.01 -28.94 -18.79
N GLY A 50 23.87 -29.35 -19.33
CA GLY A 50 23.46 -30.74 -19.46
C GLY A 50 22.79 -31.33 -18.22
N HIS A 51 22.40 -30.51 -17.23
CA HIS A 51 21.69 -30.99 -16.04
C HIS A 51 20.17 -31.01 -16.28
N ASP A 52 19.51 -32.07 -15.80
CA ASP A 52 18.06 -32.16 -15.81
C ASP A 52 17.48 -31.32 -14.66
N ARG A 53 16.56 -30.43 -15.01
CA ARG A 53 15.94 -29.47 -14.11
C ARG A 53 14.43 -29.53 -14.19
N GLU A 54 13.79 -29.15 -13.10
CA GLU A 54 12.34 -29.09 -12.99
C GLU A 54 11.85 -27.74 -12.47
N ILE A 55 10.72 -27.31 -13.01
CA ILE A 55 10.01 -26.11 -12.56
C ILE A 55 8.80 -26.57 -11.75
N VAL A 56 8.69 -26.11 -10.52
CA VAL A 56 7.61 -26.45 -9.58
C VAL A 56 6.87 -25.21 -9.10
N ALA A 57 5.56 -25.33 -8.93
CA ALA A 57 4.76 -24.40 -8.15
C ALA A 57 4.69 -24.89 -6.70
N ARG A 58 4.96 -24.01 -5.75
CA ARG A 58 4.86 -24.29 -4.32
C ARG A 58 4.08 -23.18 -3.62
N THR A 59 3.12 -23.54 -2.80
CA THR A 59 2.39 -22.56 -1.97
C THR A 59 3.36 -21.86 -1.01
N GLY A 60 3.35 -20.53 -1.05
CA GLY A 60 4.03 -19.65 -0.11
C GLY A 60 3.10 -19.23 1.03
N SER A 61 3.53 -18.25 1.82
CA SER A 61 2.69 -17.65 2.87
C SER A 61 1.50 -16.89 2.27
N LEU A 62 0.42 -16.77 3.07
CA LEU A 62 -0.78 -15.98 2.73
C LEU A 62 -1.50 -16.38 1.44
N GLY A 63 -1.32 -17.62 0.96
CA GLY A 63 -1.95 -18.11 -0.28
C GLY A 63 -1.18 -17.76 -1.55
N SER A 64 0.00 -17.16 -1.45
CA SER A 64 0.88 -16.90 -2.59
C SER A 64 1.42 -18.19 -3.21
N VAL A 65 1.88 -18.13 -4.46
CA VAL A 65 2.50 -19.26 -5.17
C VAL A 65 3.90 -18.89 -5.63
N LEU A 66 4.89 -19.66 -5.20
CA LEU A 66 6.28 -19.57 -5.65
C LEU A 66 6.48 -20.48 -6.85
N VAL A 67 6.98 -19.93 -7.96
CA VAL A 67 7.43 -20.69 -9.12
C VAL A 67 8.95 -20.83 -9.03
N ILE A 68 9.42 -22.07 -8.89
CA ILE A 68 10.82 -22.37 -8.55
C ILE A 68 11.40 -23.31 -9.61
N ASP A 69 12.53 -22.94 -10.19
CA ASP A 69 13.41 -23.85 -10.94
C ASP A 69 14.41 -24.51 -9.97
N ARG A 70 14.61 -25.82 -10.10
CA ARG A 70 15.57 -26.59 -9.29
C ARG A 70 16.15 -27.77 -10.06
N ASP A 71 17.31 -28.24 -9.62
CA ASP A 71 17.91 -29.46 -10.13
C ASP A 71 17.03 -30.69 -9.80
N LEU A 72 16.76 -31.54 -10.80
CA LEU A 72 15.84 -32.67 -10.65
C LEU A 72 16.42 -33.76 -9.74
N ALA A 73 17.73 -34.02 -9.82
CA ALA A 73 18.37 -35.10 -9.08
C ALA A 73 18.59 -34.76 -7.61
N THR A 74 18.96 -33.51 -7.32
CA THR A 74 19.40 -33.06 -5.99
C THR A 74 18.38 -32.15 -5.29
N SER A 75 17.41 -31.59 -6.02
CA SER A 75 16.53 -30.52 -5.53
C SER A 75 17.28 -29.30 -4.99
N ALA A 76 18.56 -29.16 -5.33
CA ALA A 76 19.44 -28.05 -4.99
C ALA A 76 19.40 -26.97 -6.08
N ASP A 77 20.23 -25.94 -5.94
CA ASP A 77 20.31 -24.80 -6.89
C ASP A 77 18.93 -24.23 -7.25
N ARG A 78 18.18 -23.86 -6.20
CA ARG A 78 16.81 -23.37 -6.32
C ARG A 78 16.83 -21.92 -6.76
N ARG A 79 16.11 -21.63 -7.84
CA ARG A 79 16.01 -20.31 -8.45
C ARG A 79 14.55 -19.89 -8.46
N LEU A 80 14.29 -18.68 -7.98
CA LEU A 80 12.94 -18.12 -7.99
C LEU A 80 12.68 -17.52 -9.37
N LEU A 81 11.67 -18.06 -10.06
CA LEU A 81 11.19 -17.56 -11.34
C LEU A 81 10.14 -16.47 -11.15
N ALA A 82 9.20 -16.68 -10.22
CA ALA A 82 8.16 -15.73 -9.88
C ALA A 82 7.55 -16.00 -8.51
N HIS A 83 6.94 -14.97 -7.95
CA HIS A 83 6.16 -15.03 -6.73
C HIS A 83 4.78 -14.42 -7.00
N LEU A 84 3.78 -15.28 -7.17
CA LEU A 84 2.42 -14.90 -7.49
C LEU A 84 1.66 -14.57 -6.21
N ALA A 85 0.96 -13.45 -6.19
CA ALA A 85 0.08 -13.09 -5.09
C ALA A 85 -1.13 -14.04 -5.00
N ALA A 86 -1.82 -14.04 -3.86
CA ALA A 86 -2.95 -14.95 -3.60
C ALA A 86 -4.20 -14.64 -4.44
N ASP A 87 -4.31 -13.41 -4.94
CA ASP A 87 -5.36 -12.96 -5.86
C ASP A 87 -5.02 -13.23 -7.33
N GLU A 88 -3.79 -13.67 -7.63
CA GLU A 88 -3.42 -14.09 -8.98
C GLU A 88 -3.90 -15.52 -9.30
N PRO A 89 -4.42 -15.75 -10.52
CA PRO A 89 -4.85 -17.08 -10.93
C PRO A 89 -3.65 -18.04 -11.04
N PRO A 90 -3.76 -19.28 -10.55
CA PRO A 90 -2.67 -20.26 -10.57
C PRO A 90 -2.19 -20.60 -11.99
N GLU A 91 -3.04 -20.40 -13.01
CA GLU A 91 -2.69 -20.52 -14.43
C GLU A 91 -1.52 -19.61 -14.83
N ASN A 92 -1.28 -18.50 -14.14
CA ASN A 92 -0.14 -17.61 -14.36
C ASN A 92 1.19 -18.35 -14.18
N ALA A 93 1.27 -19.32 -13.27
CA ALA A 93 2.48 -20.12 -13.07
C ALA A 93 2.86 -20.91 -14.33
N ALA A 94 1.87 -21.44 -15.05
CA ALA A 94 2.08 -22.15 -16.31
C ALA A 94 2.47 -21.21 -17.47
N LEU A 95 2.02 -19.95 -17.44
CA LEU A 95 2.42 -18.93 -18.42
C LEU A 95 3.87 -18.51 -18.21
N ILE A 96 4.28 -18.26 -16.97
CA ILE A 96 5.66 -17.91 -16.60
C ILE A 96 6.61 -19.05 -16.93
N CYS A 97 6.23 -20.29 -16.61
CA CYS A 97 7.00 -21.47 -16.97
C CYS A 97 7.23 -21.54 -18.49
N ARG A 98 6.20 -21.28 -19.30
CA ARG A 98 6.31 -21.28 -20.76
C ARG A 98 7.21 -20.16 -21.27
N ASP A 99 7.06 -18.95 -20.74
CA ASP A 99 7.88 -17.80 -21.12
C ASP A 99 9.36 -18.01 -20.79
N TYR A 100 9.65 -18.58 -19.62
CA TYR A 100 11.03 -18.90 -19.22
C TYR A 100 11.69 -19.92 -20.17
N LEU A 101 10.94 -20.95 -20.58
CA LEU A 101 11.42 -22.00 -21.48
C LEU A 101 11.45 -21.59 -22.96
N GLN A 102 10.95 -20.40 -23.33
CA GLN A 102 11.07 -19.90 -24.70
C GLN A 102 12.48 -19.40 -25.03
N SER A 103 13.27 -19.07 -24.02
CA SER A 103 14.71 -18.85 -24.18
C SER A 103 15.41 -20.21 -24.23
N ASP A 104 16.08 -20.54 -25.33
CA ASP A 104 16.87 -21.77 -25.49
C ASP A 104 18.37 -21.42 -25.65
N PRO A 105 19.21 -21.62 -24.62
CA PRO A 105 18.87 -22.11 -23.28
C PRO A 105 18.20 -21.03 -22.40
N PRO A 106 17.48 -21.43 -21.33
CA PRO A 106 16.83 -20.49 -20.42
C PRO A 106 17.84 -19.56 -19.75
N ASP A 107 17.57 -18.25 -19.78
CA ASP A 107 18.51 -17.24 -19.28
C ASP A 107 18.54 -17.21 -17.75
N PRO A 108 19.65 -17.63 -17.10
CA PRO A 108 19.78 -17.60 -15.65
C PRO A 108 19.79 -16.18 -15.07
N ALA A 109 20.10 -15.14 -15.86
CA ALA A 109 20.09 -13.76 -15.40
C ALA A 109 18.67 -13.24 -15.08
N ARG A 110 17.64 -13.89 -15.60
CA ARG A 110 16.23 -13.59 -15.29
C ARG A 110 15.79 -14.13 -13.93
N CYS A 111 16.62 -14.94 -13.29
CA CYS A 111 16.30 -15.62 -12.05
C CYS A 111 17.25 -15.18 -10.94
N ARG A 112 16.77 -15.14 -9.70
CA ARG A 112 17.63 -15.02 -8.52
C ARG A 112 17.59 -16.29 -7.69
N ALA A 113 18.62 -16.52 -6.88
CA ALA A 113 18.62 -17.61 -5.92
C ALA A 113 17.43 -17.49 -4.96
N LEU A 114 16.78 -18.62 -4.70
CA LEU A 114 15.68 -18.71 -3.74
C LEU A 114 16.25 -18.56 -2.32
N THR A 115 15.69 -17.62 -1.56
CA THR A 115 16.01 -17.40 -0.14
C THR A 115 14.87 -17.88 0.74
N GLU A 116 15.14 -18.13 2.03
CA GLU A 116 14.07 -18.43 2.99
C GLU A 116 13.10 -17.26 3.19
N GLN A 117 13.53 -16.04 2.88
CA GLN A 117 12.70 -14.84 2.98
C GLN A 117 11.56 -14.89 1.96
N ASP A 118 11.80 -15.49 0.80
CA ASP A 118 10.81 -15.58 -0.28
C ASP A 118 9.59 -16.42 0.09
N ALA A 119 9.74 -17.38 1.01
CA ALA A 119 8.61 -18.12 1.55
C ALA A 119 7.75 -17.30 2.54
N ARG A 120 8.32 -16.24 3.12
CA ARG A 120 7.74 -15.43 4.20
C ARG A 120 7.24 -14.06 3.75
N ILE A 121 7.72 -13.54 2.62
CA ILE A 121 7.35 -12.23 2.08
C ILE A 121 5.96 -12.28 1.42
N ASP A 122 5.17 -11.24 1.64
CA ASP A 122 3.95 -10.96 0.87
C ASP A 122 4.34 -10.23 -0.45
N PRO A 123 4.01 -10.77 -1.64
CA PRO A 123 4.33 -10.14 -2.93
C PRO A 123 3.70 -8.77 -3.12
N LEU A 124 2.57 -8.53 -2.44
CA LEU A 124 1.82 -7.26 -2.48
C LEU A 124 2.26 -6.28 -1.40
N ALA A 125 3.18 -6.68 -0.49
CA ALA A 125 3.82 -5.71 0.37
C ALA A 125 4.60 -4.74 -0.53
N PRO A 126 4.42 -3.41 -0.36
CA PRO A 126 5.16 -2.43 -1.13
C PRO A 126 6.66 -2.75 -1.07
N LEU A 127 7.25 -3.06 -2.22
CA LEU A 127 8.68 -3.25 -2.37
C LEU A 127 9.36 -1.92 -1.99
N GLY A 128 9.80 -1.80 -0.74
CA GLY A 128 10.55 -0.63 -0.31
C GLY A 128 10.40 -0.23 1.15
N CYS A 129 10.63 -1.16 2.09
CA CYS A 129 11.29 -0.84 3.35
C CYS A 129 11.67 -2.14 4.06
N ASP A 130 12.96 -2.44 4.10
CA ASP A 130 13.46 -3.57 4.88
C ASP A 130 13.08 -3.38 6.36
N ALA A 131 12.67 -4.43 7.08
CA ALA A 131 12.32 -4.34 8.50
C ALA A 131 13.46 -3.74 9.34
N ALA A 132 14.70 -4.01 8.92
CA ALA A 132 15.91 -3.41 9.46
C ALA A 132 16.03 -1.91 9.13
N GLN A 133 15.60 -1.47 7.94
CA GLN A 133 15.54 -0.06 7.57
C GLN A 133 14.43 0.69 8.31
N ILE A 134 13.25 0.08 8.56
CA ILE A 134 12.17 0.70 9.35
C ILE A 134 12.63 0.90 10.79
N THR A 135 13.26 -0.10 11.39
CA THR A 135 13.82 -0.02 12.75
C THR A 135 14.96 1.01 12.82
N ALA A 136 15.81 1.05 11.78
CA ALA A 136 16.87 2.06 11.66
C ALA A 136 16.33 3.49 11.41
N LEU A 137 15.29 3.66 10.58
CA LEU A 137 14.62 4.94 10.32
C LEU A 137 13.89 5.46 11.56
N ALA A 138 13.17 4.58 12.27
CA ALA A 138 12.53 4.87 13.54
C ALA A 138 13.53 5.28 14.62
N SER A 139 14.77 4.77 14.55
CA SER A 139 15.86 5.11 15.49
C SER A 139 16.71 6.31 15.04
N ALA A 140 16.80 6.61 13.74
CA ALA A 140 17.73 7.60 13.18
C ALA A 140 17.11 8.96 12.84
N SER A 141 15.79 9.08 12.73
CA SER A 141 15.11 10.38 12.62
C SER A 141 13.69 10.30 13.14
N MET A 142 13.54 10.46 14.46
CA MET A 142 12.25 10.76 15.05
C MET A 142 11.72 12.06 14.42
N PRO A 143 10.52 12.07 13.81
CA PRO A 143 9.94 13.30 13.31
C PRO A 143 9.84 14.32 14.43
N ARG A 144 10.21 15.56 14.13
CA ARG A 144 10.14 16.68 15.07
C ARG A 144 9.18 17.74 14.58
N ASP A 145 8.40 18.30 15.48
CA ASP A 145 7.60 19.49 15.18
C ASP A 145 8.45 20.76 15.21
N ARG A 146 7.81 21.91 14.94
CA ARG A 146 8.46 23.24 14.97
C ARG A 146 8.93 23.65 16.37
N GLU A 147 8.36 23.06 17.41
CA GLU A 147 8.72 23.31 18.82
C GLU A 147 9.85 22.38 19.28
N GLY A 148 10.28 21.45 18.42
CA GLY A 148 11.39 20.53 18.67
C GLY A 148 10.99 19.23 19.35
N HIS A 149 9.70 18.99 19.61
CA HIS A 149 9.22 17.75 20.20
C HIS A 149 9.44 16.59 19.25
N ALA A 150 10.02 15.49 19.76
CA ALA A 150 10.26 14.28 18.99
C ALA A 150 9.13 13.27 19.20
N TYR A 151 8.68 12.67 18.10
CA TYR A 151 7.63 11.67 18.11
C TYR A 151 8.18 10.29 17.72
N ALA A 152 7.80 9.26 18.47
CA ALA A 152 8.22 7.89 18.21
C ALA A 152 7.12 6.88 18.52
N LEU A 153 7.09 5.77 17.78
CA LEU A 153 6.28 4.60 18.13
C LEU A 153 7.01 3.78 19.19
N ARG A 154 6.30 3.42 20.26
CA ARG A 154 6.86 2.59 21.34
C ARG A 154 5.82 1.63 21.89
N LEU A 155 6.30 0.55 22.49
CA LEU A 155 5.48 -0.35 23.27
C LEU A 155 5.12 0.30 24.61
N VAL A 156 3.83 0.38 24.89
CA VAL A 156 3.28 0.88 26.14
C VAL A 156 2.55 -0.29 26.81
N ALA A 157 2.73 -0.45 28.12
CA ALA A 157 1.97 -1.43 28.88
C ALA A 157 0.47 -1.15 28.71
N GLY A 158 -0.25 -2.07 28.07
CA GLY A 158 -1.69 -1.98 27.88
C GLY A 158 -2.44 -2.10 29.21
N ARG A 159 -3.75 -1.87 29.18
CA ARG A 159 -4.63 -2.19 30.33
C ARG A 159 -4.78 -3.70 30.55
N VAL A 160 -4.42 -4.50 29.55
CA VAL A 160 -4.36 -5.96 29.55
C VAL A 160 -2.89 -6.38 29.47
N ALA A 161 -2.58 -7.63 29.80
CA ALA A 161 -1.21 -8.17 29.87
C ALA A 161 -0.41 -8.15 28.55
N ILE A 162 -1.00 -7.70 27.44
CA ILE A 162 -0.37 -7.58 26.13
C ILE A 162 0.03 -6.11 25.92
N PRO A 163 1.32 -5.79 25.69
CA PRO A 163 1.76 -4.44 25.36
C PRO A 163 1.11 -3.92 24.07
N GLU A 164 0.80 -2.63 24.03
CA GLU A 164 0.22 -1.94 22.87
C GLU A 164 1.27 -1.06 22.18
N LEU A 165 1.30 -1.07 20.85
CA LEU A 165 2.14 -0.16 20.09
C LEU A 165 1.45 1.21 19.96
N ARG A 166 2.07 2.27 20.47
CA ARG A 166 1.48 3.62 20.53
C ARG A 166 2.48 4.71 20.15
N TRP A 167 1.97 5.82 19.60
CA TRP A 167 2.77 7.03 19.43
C TRP A 167 3.03 7.69 20.78
N GLY A 168 4.25 8.15 20.98
CA GLY A 168 4.70 8.88 22.15
C GLY A 168 5.44 10.15 21.75
N CYS A 169 5.39 11.14 22.64
CA CYS A 169 6.13 12.39 22.51
C CYS A 169 7.15 12.51 23.65
N GLU A 170 8.41 12.77 23.28
CA GLU A 170 9.44 13.17 24.23
C GLU A 170 9.32 14.67 24.48
N THR A 171 8.93 15.03 25.69
CA THR A 171 8.95 16.43 26.14
C THR A 171 10.38 16.81 26.52
N ALA A 172 10.84 17.98 26.08
CA ALA A 172 12.19 18.48 26.37
C ALA A 172 12.48 18.64 27.88
N ASP A 173 11.44 18.74 28.71
CA ASP A 173 11.51 19.07 30.14
C ASP A 173 11.86 17.90 31.08
N GLY A 174 12.69 16.94 30.64
CA GLY A 174 13.33 15.94 31.51
C GLY A 174 12.37 15.05 32.33
N ALA A 175 11.06 15.12 32.08
CA ALA A 175 10.06 14.35 32.79
C ALA A 175 10.06 12.91 32.27
N PRO A 176 10.15 11.89 33.15
CA PRO A 176 10.25 10.50 32.74
C PRO A 176 8.95 9.89 32.19
N ALA A 177 7.85 10.67 32.13
CA ALA A 177 6.56 10.20 31.66
C ALA A 177 6.31 10.65 30.22
N MET A 178 6.67 9.80 29.26
CA MET A 178 6.36 9.99 27.85
C MET A 178 4.85 10.06 27.65
N ARG A 179 4.36 11.13 27.01
CA ARG A 179 2.93 11.31 26.73
C ARG A 179 2.52 10.47 25.54
N THR A 180 1.59 9.53 25.75
CA THR A 180 0.96 8.80 24.65
C THR A 180 0.06 9.70 23.83
N LEU A 181 0.13 9.57 22.51
CA LEU A 181 -0.63 10.35 21.54
C LEU A 181 -1.32 9.42 20.55
N SER A 182 -2.42 9.90 19.97
CA SER A 182 -2.98 9.32 18.76
C SER A 182 -2.17 9.72 17.53
N LEU A 183 -2.19 8.90 16.47
CA LEU A 183 -1.58 9.25 15.18
C LEU A 183 -2.10 10.61 14.66
N ARG A 184 -3.39 10.90 14.88
CA ARG A 184 -4.00 12.17 14.47
C ARG A 184 -3.39 13.36 15.21
N GLU A 185 -3.04 13.23 16.48
CA GLU A 185 -2.36 14.30 17.20
C GLU A 185 -0.94 14.50 16.67
N VAL A 186 -0.21 13.42 16.39
CA VAL A 186 1.14 13.47 15.80
C VAL A 186 1.10 14.19 14.44
N VAL A 187 0.26 13.75 13.52
CA VAL A 187 0.09 14.39 12.19
C VAL A 187 -0.33 15.85 12.33
N GLY A 188 -1.20 16.16 13.30
CA GLY A 188 -1.65 17.51 13.57
C GLY A 188 -0.50 18.42 14.02
N ASN A 189 0.36 17.94 14.92
CA ASN A 189 1.51 18.70 15.43
C ASN A 189 2.61 18.87 14.38
N LEU A 190 2.82 17.85 13.53
CA LEU A 190 3.76 17.92 12.41
C LEU A 190 3.24 18.79 11.26
N GLU A 191 1.91 19.00 11.18
CA GLU A 191 1.21 19.59 10.04
C GLU A 191 1.59 18.92 8.70
N HIS A 192 1.84 17.62 8.74
CA HIS A 192 2.21 16.79 7.60
C HIS A 192 1.82 15.33 7.87
N TYR A 193 1.29 14.63 6.86
CA TYR A 193 0.94 13.22 6.98
C TYR A 193 2.20 12.35 7.10
N GLU A 194 3.22 12.67 6.29
CA GLU A 194 4.51 12.03 6.35
C GLU A 194 5.49 12.74 7.29
N PRO A 195 6.39 12.02 7.99
CA PRO A 195 6.63 10.57 7.89
C PRO A 195 5.74 9.71 8.81
N ALA A 196 4.79 10.31 9.54
CA ALA A 196 4.04 9.61 10.58
C ALA A 196 3.19 8.45 10.03
N CYS A 197 2.56 8.63 8.86
CA CYS A 197 1.81 7.57 8.19
C CYS A 197 2.72 6.40 7.76
N SER A 198 3.80 6.67 7.02
CA SER A 198 4.74 5.62 6.56
C SER A 198 5.39 4.87 7.73
N LEU A 199 5.79 5.57 8.79
CA LEU A 199 6.34 4.93 10.00
C LEU A 199 5.32 4.04 10.68
N THR A 200 4.06 4.47 10.74
CA THR A 200 2.97 3.65 11.29
C THR A 200 2.77 2.38 10.48
N GLU A 201 2.70 2.49 9.16
CA GLU A 201 2.57 1.32 8.27
C GLU A 201 3.74 0.35 8.42
N GLY A 202 4.97 0.87 8.41
CA GLY A 202 6.16 0.03 8.56
C GLY A 202 6.15 -0.76 9.86
N MET A 203 5.76 -0.13 10.97
CA MET A 203 5.67 -0.81 12.27
C MET A 203 4.51 -1.80 12.36
N LEU A 204 3.37 -1.49 11.74
CA LEU A 204 2.25 -2.43 11.65
C LEU A 204 2.63 -3.66 10.81
N ALA A 205 3.35 -3.47 9.71
CA ALA A 205 3.86 -4.56 8.90
C ALA A 205 4.87 -5.42 9.67
N LEU A 206 5.75 -4.79 10.47
CA LEU A 206 6.75 -5.48 11.29
C LEU A 206 6.12 -6.43 12.32
N HIS A 207 5.02 -6.01 12.96
CA HIS A 207 4.33 -6.77 14.00
C HIS A 207 3.11 -7.55 13.51
N LYS A 208 2.96 -7.70 12.18
CA LYS A 208 1.84 -8.44 11.60
C LYS A 208 1.91 -9.91 12.00
N GLY A 209 0.96 -10.36 12.81
CA GLY A 209 0.89 -11.75 13.31
C GLY A 209 1.68 -12.01 14.58
N ASP A 210 2.27 -10.98 15.18
CA ASP A 210 2.88 -11.07 16.51
C ASP A 210 1.78 -11.03 17.59
N GLY A 211 1.54 -12.18 18.23
CA GLY A 211 0.54 -12.28 19.30
C GLY A 211 0.97 -11.64 20.62
N GLU A 212 2.23 -11.22 20.75
CA GLU A 212 2.77 -10.61 21.96
C GLU A 212 2.57 -9.09 21.98
N ILE A 213 2.19 -8.47 20.85
CA ILE A 213 2.00 -7.02 20.74
C ILE A 213 0.64 -6.71 20.11
N SER A 214 -0.14 -5.85 20.75
CA SER A 214 -1.40 -5.36 20.19
C SER A 214 -1.16 -4.17 19.25
N THR A 215 -1.47 -4.36 17.97
CA THR A 215 -1.44 -3.33 16.90
C THR A 215 -2.81 -2.74 16.59
N SER A 216 -3.90 -3.39 17.03
CA SER A 216 -5.29 -3.10 16.65
C SER A 216 -5.71 -1.63 16.76
N VAL A 217 -5.28 -0.94 17.84
CA VAL A 217 -5.65 0.46 18.03
C VAL A 217 -4.92 1.37 17.04
N LEU A 218 -3.64 1.08 16.78
CA LEU A 218 -2.84 1.85 15.85
C LEU A 218 -3.32 1.65 14.40
N GLU A 219 -3.74 0.44 14.03
CA GLU A 219 -4.40 0.15 12.75
C GLU A 219 -5.69 0.98 12.59
N ALA A 220 -6.55 0.97 13.61
CA ALA A 220 -7.78 1.76 13.59
C ALA A 220 -7.52 3.27 13.52
N GLU A 221 -6.45 3.76 14.14
CA GLU A 221 -6.02 5.16 14.03
C GLU A 221 -5.54 5.50 12.62
N LEU A 222 -4.74 4.64 11.99
CA LEU A 222 -4.26 4.83 10.62
C LEU A 222 -5.41 4.90 9.61
N VAL A 223 -6.35 3.95 9.69
CA VAL A 223 -7.56 3.96 8.84
C VAL A 223 -8.35 5.25 9.04
N ARG A 224 -8.61 5.65 10.29
CA ARG A 224 -9.33 6.89 10.59
C ARG A 224 -8.65 8.14 10.04
N VAL A 225 -7.32 8.21 10.06
CA VAL A 225 -6.59 9.37 9.52
C VAL A 225 -6.70 9.42 8.00
N ARG A 226 -6.61 8.28 7.31
CA ARG A 226 -6.65 8.18 5.85
C ARG A 226 -8.02 8.41 5.24
N GLU A 227 -9.06 7.91 5.89
CA GLU A 227 -10.43 7.97 5.39
C GLU A 227 -11.20 9.18 5.92
N SER A 228 -10.61 9.95 6.85
CA SER A 228 -11.28 11.09 7.46
C SER A 228 -11.50 12.23 6.45
N PRO A 229 -12.72 12.78 6.34
CA PRO A 229 -12.99 13.97 5.53
C PRO A 229 -12.39 15.24 6.16
N ILE A 230 -11.88 15.15 7.39
CA ILE A 230 -11.20 16.25 8.06
C ILE A 230 -9.70 16.14 7.76
N VAL A 231 -9.19 17.10 7.01
CA VAL A 231 -7.83 17.15 6.42
C VAL A 231 -7.00 18.28 6.99
N LEU A 232 -5.69 18.26 6.75
CA LEU A 232 -4.78 19.31 7.19
C LEU A 232 -5.04 20.65 6.47
N ASN A 233 -5.07 21.74 7.22
CA ASN A 233 -5.33 23.09 6.70
C ASN A 233 -4.06 23.89 6.35
N ARG A 234 -2.87 23.30 6.50
CA ARG A 234 -1.58 24.00 6.32
C ARG A 234 -1.44 24.61 4.93
N ARG A 235 -1.61 23.84 3.85
CA ARG A 235 -1.46 24.35 2.48
C ARG A 235 -2.54 25.37 2.12
N LEU A 236 -3.76 25.17 2.61
CA LEU A 236 -4.82 26.16 2.50
C LEU A 236 -4.43 27.48 3.17
N ARG A 237 -3.88 27.43 4.39
CA ARG A 237 -3.38 28.60 5.11
C ARG A 237 -2.30 29.33 4.33
N GLU A 238 -1.30 28.61 3.85
CA GLU A 238 -0.21 29.15 3.03
C GLU A 238 -0.77 29.84 1.77
N ALA A 239 -1.70 29.21 1.07
CA ALA A 239 -2.33 29.78 -0.13
C ALA A 239 -3.16 31.04 0.16
N VAL A 240 -3.93 31.07 1.26
CA VAL A 240 -4.69 32.25 1.67
C VAL A 240 -3.74 33.41 2.02
N LEU A 241 -2.71 33.15 2.82
CA LEU A 241 -1.72 34.17 3.20
C LEU A 241 -0.98 34.71 1.97
N ALA A 242 -0.62 33.85 1.02
CA ALA A 242 0.01 34.27 -0.23
C ALA A 242 -0.91 35.18 -1.08
N HIS A 243 -2.22 34.91 -1.14
CA HIS A 243 -3.16 35.78 -1.86
C HIS A 243 -3.30 37.16 -1.21
N VAL A 244 -3.32 37.19 0.11
CA VAL A 244 -3.42 38.43 0.89
C VAL A 244 -2.12 39.24 0.76
N ALA A 245 -0.96 38.59 0.90
CA ALA A 245 0.34 39.25 0.81
C ALA A 245 0.63 39.82 -0.59
N ASN A 246 0.14 39.16 -1.64
CA ASN A 246 0.28 39.64 -3.03
C ASN A 246 -0.85 40.58 -3.47
N GLU A 247 -1.64 41.11 -2.53
CA GLU A 247 -2.77 42.04 -2.77
C GLU A 247 -3.81 41.55 -3.79
N ARG A 248 -3.86 40.23 -4.06
CA ARG A 248 -4.82 39.66 -5.01
C ARG A 248 -6.24 39.74 -4.47
N ARG A 249 -6.40 39.47 -3.17
CA ARG A 249 -7.66 39.54 -2.42
C ARG A 249 -7.38 39.76 -0.93
N SER A 250 -8.19 40.57 -0.27
CA SER A 250 -8.20 40.69 1.18
C SER A 250 -8.92 39.50 1.85
N MET A 251 -8.64 39.26 3.13
CA MET A 251 -9.33 38.23 3.94
C MET A 251 -10.86 38.41 3.94
N SER A 252 -11.33 39.66 3.94
CA SER A 252 -12.77 40.00 3.91
C SER A 252 -13.39 39.61 2.56
N GLU A 253 -12.70 39.87 1.45
CA GLU A 253 -13.18 39.48 0.13
C GLU A 253 -13.23 37.96 -0.04
N ILE A 254 -12.20 37.24 0.43
CA ILE A 254 -12.16 35.77 0.40
C ILE A 254 -13.35 35.21 1.19
N ALA A 255 -13.60 35.70 2.42
CA ALA A 255 -14.72 35.25 3.24
C ALA A 255 -16.07 35.55 2.58
N ARG A 256 -16.25 36.74 2.01
CA ARG A 256 -17.48 37.14 1.30
C ARG A 256 -17.73 36.27 0.07
N LEU A 257 -16.71 35.95 -0.72
CA LEU A 257 -16.83 35.03 -1.87
C LEU A 257 -17.21 33.60 -1.44
N CYS A 258 -16.83 33.20 -0.23
CA CYS A 258 -17.27 31.95 0.39
C CYS A 258 -18.70 32.02 0.97
N GLY A 259 -19.42 33.14 0.77
CA GLY A 259 -20.76 33.37 1.31
C GLY A 259 -20.77 33.68 2.81
N ARG A 260 -19.63 34.04 3.40
CA ARG A 260 -19.51 34.35 4.83
C ARG A 260 -19.47 35.84 5.02
N VAL A 261 -20.65 36.42 5.28
CA VAL A 261 -20.87 37.85 5.39
C VAL A 261 -21.38 38.20 6.77
N LYS A 262 -20.81 39.24 7.36
CA LYS A 262 -21.27 39.92 8.56
C LYS A 262 -21.88 41.25 8.17
N ARG A 263 -23.05 41.57 8.75
CA ARG A 263 -23.68 42.88 8.66
C ARG A 263 -23.42 43.68 9.92
N ASP A 264 -23.05 44.94 9.78
CA ASP A 264 -23.00 45.86 10.91
C ASP A 264 -24.38 46.48 11.23
N ARG A 265 -24.48 47.21 12.34
CA ARG A 265 -25.73 47.90 12.74
C ARG A 265 -26.18 48.99 11.75
N LYS A 266 -25.31 49.41 10.83
CA LYS A 266 -25.59 50.41 9.79
C LYS A 266 -25.99 49.76 8.46
N GLY A 267 -25.99 48.43 8.37
CA GLY A 267 -26.34 47.67 7.18
C GLY A 267 -25.18 47.42 6.22
N ASN A 268 -23.94 47.79 6.55
CA ASN A 268 -22.79 47.51 5.71
C ASN A 268 -22.42 46.02 5.79
N GLU A 269 -22.13 45.43 4.63
CA GLU A 269 -21.70 44.05 4.50
C GLU A 269 -20.18 43.96 4.47
N SER A 270 -19.60 43.12 5.32
CA SER A 270 -18.17 42.76 5.28
C SER A 270 -18.01 41.25 5.40
N GLY A 271 -16.89 40.71 4.90
CA GLY A 271 -16.60 39.29 5.05
C GLY A 271 -16.31 38.91 6.51
N GLU A 272 -16.72 37.72 6.92
CA GLU A 272 -16.44 37.19 8.25
C GLU A 272 -14.99 36.70 8.36
N THR A 273 -14.05 37.63 8.56
CA THR A 273 -12.60 37.32 8.60
C THR A 273 -12.21 36.40 9.74
N SER A 274 -12.90 36.47 10.89
CA SER A 274 -12.68 35.56 12.02
C SER A 274 -13.09 34.12 11.69
N TRP A 275 -14.13 33.90 10.87
CA TRP A 275 -14.46 32.57 10.39
C TRP A 275 -13.32 32.02 9.54
N LEU A 276 -12.85 32.80 8.57
CA LEU A 276 -11.77 32.37 7.68
C LEU A 276 -10.49 32.06 8.46
N ALA A 277 -10.08 32.98 9.36
CA ALA A 277 -8.90 32.83 10.19
C ALA A 277 -8.92 31.54 11.04
N ARG A 278 -10.09 31.13 11.55
CA ARG A 278 -10.24 29.87 12.28
C ARG A 278 -10.07 28.65 11.37
N ARG A 279 -10.72 28.65 10.21
CA ARG A 279 -10.67 27.51 9.26
C ARG A 279 -9.28 27.27 8.69
N VAL A 280 -8.50 28.34 8.50
CA VAL A 280 -7.10 28.22 8.07
C VAL A 280 -6.11 28.01 9.22
N GLY A 281 -6.58 27.94 10.47
CA GLY A 281 -5.69 27.69 11.62
C GLY A 281 -4.81 28.89 12.01
N LEU A 282 -5.24 30.13 11.73
CA LEU A 282 -4.62 31.35 12.25
C LEU A 282 -5.19 31.77 13.61
N LEU A 283 -6.46 31.45 13.87
CA LEU A 283 -7.15 31.76 15.12
C LEU A 283 -7.68 30.47 15.75
N ALA A 284 -7.70 30.43 17.08
CA ALA A 284 -8.37 29.36 17.81
C ALA A 284 -9.89 29.37 17.59
N GLU A 285 -10.47 28.16 17.57
CA GLU A 285 -11.92 27.98 17.66
C GLU A 285 -12.42 28.48 19.03
N GLY A 286 -13.68 28.89 19.11
CA GLY A 286 -14.25 29.39 20.37
C GLY A 286 -14.06 28.40 21.53
N GLY A 287 -13.46 28.86 22.62
CA GLY A 287 -13.16 28.04 23.80
C GLY A 287 -11.90 27.17 23.71
N ARG A 288 -11.14 27.22 22.61
CA ARG A 288 -9.82 26.55 22.51
C ARG A 288 -8.68 27.52 22.75
N GLY A 289 -7.60 27.03 23.37
CA GLY A 289 -6.39 27.80 23.63
C GLY A 289 -5.43 27.90 22.43
N ALA A 290 -5.58 27.03 21.43
CA ALA A 290 -4.71 26.98 20.25
C ALA A 290 -5.52 26.81 18.95
N PRO A 291 -5.01 27.30 17.81
CA PRO A 291 -5.55 27.01 16.48
C PRO A 291 -5.58 25.51 16.21
N THR A 292 -6.53 25.07 15.38
CA THR A 292 -6.58 23.68 14.93
C THR A 292 -5.87 23.55 13.58
N PRO A 293 -5.06 22.49 13.38
CA PRO A 293 -4.45 22.19 12.08
C PRO A 293 -5.43 21.50 11.12
N TRP A 294 -6.68 21.29 11.53
CA TRP A 294 -7.66 20.47 10.84
C TRP A 294 -8.80 21.29 10.26
N VAL A 295 -9.26 20.94 9.07
CA VAL A 295 -10.43 21.53 8.41
C VAL A 295 -11.22 20.45 7.67
N HIS A 296 -12.55 20.57 7.60
CA HIS A 296 -13.34 19.66 6.78
C HIS A 296 -13.06 19.88 5.29
N SER A 297 -12.96 18.81 4.51
CA SER A 297 -12.65 18.83 3.07
C SER A 297 -13.63 19.71 2.28
N ASP A 298 -14.93 19.67 2.58
CA ASP A 298 -15.91 20.57 1.97
C ASP A 298 -15.64 22.06 2.24
N VAL A 299 -15.17 22.39 3.45
CA VAL A 299 -14.83 23.77 3.82
C VAL A 299 -13.55 24.20 3.12
N LEU A 300 -12.56 23.31 3.05
CA LEU A 300 -11.35 23.54 2.25
C LEU A 300 -11.71 23.75 0.77
N ALA A 301 -12.57 22.91 0.20
CA ALA A 301 -13.00 23.00 -1.19
C ALA A 301 -13.78 24.29 -1.47
N LEU A 302 -14.63 24.73 -0.52
CA LEU A 302 -15.32 26.01 -0.60
C LEU A 302 -14.32 27.18 -0.67
N ILE A 303 -13.36 27.21 0.25
CA ILE A 303 -12.36 28.30 0.31
C ILE A 303 -11.45 28.26 -0.92
N ALA A 304 -10.98 27.09 -1.34
CA ALA A 304 -10.14 26.91 -2.52
C ALA A 304 -10.87 27.42 -3.78
N ARG A 305 -12.06 26.88 -4.07
CA ARG A 305 -12.76 27.16 -5.32
C ARG A 305 -13.35 28.56 -5.36
N ARG A 306 -14.07 28.96 -4.31
CA ARG A 306 -14.79 30.25 -4.29
C ARG A 306 -13.91 31.38 -3.79
N GLY A 307 -13.17 31.13 -2.72
CA GLY A 307 -12.32 32.13 -2.08
C GLY A 307 -11.05 32.45 -2.86
N LEU A 308 -10.38 31.43 -3.42
CA LEU A 308 -9.06 31.59 -4.07
C LEU A 308 -9.08 31.37 -5.58
N GLY A 309 -10.07 30.65 -6.11
CA GLY A 309 -10.06 30.25 -7.53
C GLY A 309 -9.09 29.11 -7.85
N LEU A 310 -8.73 28.31 -6.84
CA LEU A 310 -7.86 27.13 -6.95
C LEU A 310 -8.68 25.85 -6.92
N THR A 311 -8.09 24.75 -7.40
CA THR A 311 -8.64 23.42 -7.20
C THR A 311 -8.37 22.94 -5.77
N PRO A 312 -9.28 22.16 -5.13
CA PRO A 312 -9.05 21.67 -3.77
C PRO A 312 -7.74 20.86 -3.63
N ARG A 313 -7.37 20.08 -4.66
CA ARG A 313 -6.15 19.26 -4.67
C ARG A 313 -4.86 20.09 -4.58
N GLU A 314 -4.86 21.34 -5.04
CA GLU A 314 -3.67 22.21 -4.97
C GLU A 314 -3.37 22.67 -3.53
N VAL A 315 -4.40 22.70 -2.67
CA VAL A 315 -4.30 23.22 -1.29
C VAL A 315 -4.50 22.15 -0.23
N GLU A 316 -4.68 20.90 -0.66
CA GLU A 316 -4.68 19.71 0.19
C GLU A 316 -3.25 19.16 0.30
N VAL A 317 -2.87 18.73 1.50
CA VAL A 317 -1.60 18.03 1.73
C VAL A 317 -1.89 16.56 1.49
N ALA A 318 -1.17 15.94 0.54
CA ALA A 318 -1.20 14.49 0.35
C ALA A 318 -0.38 13.79 1.44
#